data_AF-A0A367KKB6-F1
#
_entry.id   AF-A0A367KKB6-F1
#
_cell.length_a   1.000
_cell.length_b   1.000
_cell.length_c   1.000
_cell.angle_alpha   90.00
_cell.angle_beta   90.00
_cell.angle_gamma   90.00
#
_symmetry.space_group_name_H-M   'P 1'
#
loop_
_entity.id
_entity.type
_entity.pdbx_description
1 polymer ?
#
loop_
_entity_poly.entity_id
_entity_poly.type
_entity_poly.pdbx_seq_one_letter_code
_entity_poly.pdbx_strand_id
1 'polypeptide(L)'
;KSAGLGWAVFVSNLEAAKTVFFDSANTFPKSIRSDQHHSVFGRLIFGPNVAFLNDPHWKLQRKVANPAFRRSMPVNMFGQLTLTLFDTMEQQYSRTVDFGKFDAPMDIRYHWKSSLCVWYYHQKLSKLVPHRRELHQKVDHSLDMIDQIIINKGEQVEKGDLQNTFLEENEKDLLPLMIESEKRGEGAMSNEELKSNVTVFLLAGYYTTASALAFAAY
;
A
#
# COMPACT_ATOMS: atom_id res chain seq x y z
N LYS A 1 -19.40 20.11 -10.14
CA LYS A 1 -19.02 19.32 -11.34
C LYS A 1 -19.89 18.08 -11.34
N SER A 2 -20.59 17.82 -12.45
CA SER A 2 -21.62 16.78 -12.55
C SER A 2 -21.09 15.42 -12.09
N ALA A 3 -21.87 14.74 -11.25
CA ALA A 3 -21.71 13.32 -10.98
C ALA A 3 -22.11 12.56 -12.25
N GLY A 4 -21.21 12.56 -13.24
CA GLY A 4 -21.39 11.77 -14.45
C GLY A 4 -21.24 10.30 -14.11
N LEU A 5 -22.24 9.49 -14.43
CA LEU A 5 -22.12 8.05 -14.50
C LEU A 5 -20.98 7.73 -15.47
N GLY A 6 -19.81 7.37 -14.92
CA GLY A 6 -18.67 6.93 -15.71
C GLY A 6 -18.96 5.57 -16.33
N TRP A 7 -18.28 5.26 -17.43
CA TRP A 7 -18.25 3.92 -18.01
C TRP A 7 -16.90 3.26 -17.69
N ALA A 8 -16.91 1.94 -17.57
CA ALA A 8 -15.69 1.13 -17.43
C ALA A 8 -15.63 0.14 -18.60
N VAL A 9 -14.47 0.04 -19.24
CA VAL A 9 -14.20 -0.97 -20.26
C VAL A 9 -13.36 -2.07 -19.63
N PHE A 10 -13.84 -3.31 -19.73
CA PHE A 10 -13.14 -4.49 -19.26
C PHE A 10 -12.37 -5.11 -20.43
N VAL A 11 -11.04 -5.18 -20.28
CA VAL A 11 -10.15 -5.76 -21.28
C VAL A 11 -9.74 -7.15 -20.80
N SER A 12 -10.20 -8.18 -21.52
CA SER A 12 -9.88 -9.59 -21.24
C SER A 12 -9.08 -10.27 -22.36
N ASN A 13 -8.93 -9.61 -23.52
CA ASN A 13 -8.13 -10.10 -24.64
C ASN A 13 -6.66 -9.68 -24.47
N LEU A 14 -5.73 -10.60 -24.72
CA LEU A 14 -4.29 -10.38 -24.56
C LEU A 14 -3.73 -9.29 -25.48
N GLU A 15 -4.14 -9.25 -26.75
CA GLU A 15 -3.69 -8.23 -27.71
C GLU A 15 -4.17 -6.85 -27.27
N ALA A 16 -5.45 -6.73 -26.92
CA ALA A 16 -6.01 -5.48 -26.39
C ALA A 16 -5.33 -5.06 -25.08
N ALA A 17 -5.03 -5.99 -24.18
CA ALA A 17 -4.31 -5.71 -22.94
C ALA A 17 -2.88 -5.23 -23.23
N LYS A 18 -2.17 -5.85 -24.18
CA LYS A 18 -0.83 -5.41 -24.58
C LYS A 18 -0.86 -3.98 -25.14
N THR A 19 -1.83 -3.67 -25.99
CA THR A 19 -1.99 -2.33 -26.55
C THR A 19 -2.27 -1.29 -25.47
N VAL A 20 -3.11 -1.61 -24.48
CA VAL A 20 -3.44 -0.71 -23.38
C VAL A 20 -2.25 -0.49 -22.43
N PHE A 21 -1.54 -1.56 -22.04
CA PHE A 21 -0.48 -1.48 -21.02
C PHE A 21 0.92 -1.14 -21.55
N PHE A 22 1.23 -1.45 -22.82
CA PHE A 22 2.56 -1.25 -23.40
C PHE A 22 2.57 -0.24 -24.54
N ASP A 23 1.78 -0.49 -25.60
CA ASP A 23 1.87 0.31 -26.84
C ASP A 23 1.33 1.74 -26.63
N SER A 24 0.38 1.89 -25.70
CA SER A 24 -0.32 3.16 -25.41
C SER A 24 -0.09 3.63 -23.97
N ALA A 25 1.10 3.37 -23.41
CA ALA A 25 1.39 3.62 -21.99
C ALA A 25 1.12 5.06 -21.52
N ASN A 26 1.29 6.06 -22.41
CA ASN A 26 1.03 7.47 -22.09
C ASN A 26 -0.43 7.89 -22.41
N THR A 27 -1.19 7.07 -23.13
CA THR A 27 -2.58 7.37 -23.54
C THR A 27 -3.57 7.04 -22.43
N PHE A 28 -3.25 6.02 -21.61
CA PHE A 28 -4.12 5.54 -20.54
C PHE A 28 -3.49 5.80 -19.16
N PRO A 29 -3.57 7.04 -18.64
CA PRO A 29 -3.08 7.32 -17.30
C PRO A 29 -3.89 6.55 -16.25
N LYS A 30 -3.27 6.31 -15.10
CA LYS A 30 -3.96 5.69 -13.96
C LYS A 30 -5.11 6.58 -13.52
N SER A 31 -6.23 5.97 -13.12
CA SER A 31 -7.38 6.72 -12.64
C SER A 31 -7.04 7.49 -11.36
N ILE A 32 -7.07 8.81 -11.43
CA ILE A 32 -6.89 9.67 -10.26
C ILE A 32 -8.21 9.67 -9.48
N ARG A 33 -8.28 8.91 -8.39
CA ARG A 33 -9.46 8.81 -7.50
C ARG A 33 -9.38 9.78 -6.32
N SER A 34 -9.11 11.05 -6.60
CA SER A 34 -9.06 12.09 -5.57
C SER A 34 -10.43 12.40 -4.95
N ASP A 35 -11.50 11.99 -5.61
CA ASP A 35 -12.86 12.08 -5.09
C ASP A 35 -13.12 11.11 -3.93
N GLN A 36 -12.32 10.04 -3.77
CA GLN A 36 -12.56 8.97 -2.78
C GLN A 36 -11.82 9.13 -1.44
N HIS A 37 -11.12 10.25 -1.20
CA HIS A 37 -10.44 10.52 0.09
C HIS A 37 -11.39 10.59 1.30
N HIS A 38 -12.70 10.62 1.10
CA HIS A 38 -13.69 10.56 2.17
C HIS A 38 -14.00 9.12 2.62
N SER A 39 -13.61 8.11 1.84
CA SER A 39 -13.82 6.70 2.17
C SER A 39 -12.69 6.15 3.06
N VAL A 40 -13.00 5.16 3.91
CA VAL A 40 -12.01 4.48 4.78
C VAL A 40 -10.82 3.98 3.95
N PHE A 41 -11.10 3.26 2.87
CA PHE A 41 -10.08 2.73 1.96
C PHE A 41 -9.32 3.83 1.22
N GLY A 42 -10.04 4.86 0.76
CA GLY A 42 -9.42 5.96 0.03
C GLY A 42 -8.52 6.85 0.86
N ARG A 43 -8.73 6.93 2.19
CA ARG A 43 -7.79 7.62 3.09
C ARG A 43 -6.46 6.90 3.26
N LEU A 44 -6.46 5.57 3.13
CA LEU A 44 -5.25 4.76 3.26
C LEU A 44 -4.47 4.68 1.96
N ILE A 45 -5.16 4.48 0.83
CA ILE A 45 -4.51 4.06 -0.42
C ILE A 45 -4.55 5.13 -1.49
N PHE A 46 -5.64 5.92 -1.55
CA PHE A 46 -5.73 6.99 -2.52
C PHE A 46 -5.03 8.23 -1.96
N GLY A 47 -3.92 8.59 -2.60
CA GLY A 47 -3.03 9.68 -2.23
C GLY A 47 -1.98 9.88 -3.31
N PRO A 48 -1.16 10.93 -3.22
CA PRO A 48 -0.07 11.19 -4.14
C PRO A 48 1.11 10.22 -3.89
N ASN A 49 0.90 8.95 -4.19
CA ASN A 49 1.90 7.88 -4.07
C ASN A 49 2.20 7.21 -5.42
N VAL A 50 3.29 6.46 -5.46
CA VAL A 50 3.80 5.79 -6.67
C VAL A 50 2.78 4.85 -7.33
N ALA A 51 1.80 4.33 -6.57
CA ALA A 51 0.75 3.49 -7.14
C ALA A 51 -0.25 4.32 -7.97
N PHE A 52 -0.62 5.53 -7.55
CA PHE A 52 -1.67 6.35 -8.19
C PHE A 52 -1.16 7.58 -8.97
N LEU A 53 0.10 7.96 -8.81
CA LEU A 53 0.71 9.05 -9.57
C LEU A 53 0.91 8.67 -11.04
N ASN A 54 0.90 9.70 -11.89
CA ASN A 54 1.13 9.67 -13.33
C ASN A 54 2.45 10.40 -13.71
N ASP A 55 2.80 10.34 -15.00
CA ASP A 55 4.16 10.34 -15.55
C ASP A 55 5.28 11.17 -14.88
N PRO A 56 5.28 12.51 -14.82
CA PRO A 56 6.49 13.21 -14.36
C PRO A 56 6.78 12.92 -12.89
N HIS A 57 5.76 12.97 -12.05
CA HIS A 57 5.88 12.79 -10.61
C HIS A 57 6.09 11.33 -10.23
N TRP A 58 5.39 10.42 -10.91
CA TRP A 58 5.57 8.98 -10.74
C TRP A 58 6.99 8.53 -11.07
N LYS A 59 7.59 9.04 -12.16
CA LYS A 59 8.96 8.70 -12.56
C LYS A 59 9.97 9.13 -11.50
N LEU A 60 9.79 10.30 -10.91
CA LEU A 60 10.66 10.81 -9.84
C LEU A 60 10.60 9.91 -8.60
N GLN A 61 9.40 9.66 -8.06
CA GLN A 61 9.25 8.81 -6.88
C GLN A 61 9.70 7.37 -7.13
N ARG A 62 9.43 6.82 -8.33
CA ARG A 62 9.88 5.48 -8.70
C ARG A 62 11.41 5.41 -8.84
N LYS A 63 12.06 6.47 -9.32
CA LYS A 63 13.53 6.54 -9.37
C LYS A 63 14.16 6.45 -7.98
N VAL A 64 13.53 7.05 -6.97
CA VAL A 64 13.97 6.98 -5.57
C VAL A 64 13.76 5.58 -4.97
N ALA A 65 12.61 4.95 -5.24
CA ALA A 65 12.25 3.67 -4.63
C ALA A 65 12.92 2.45 -5.31
N ASN A 66 13.12 2.48 -6.63
CA ASN A 66 13.62 1.34 -7.41
C ASN A 66 14.92 0.70 -6.89
N PRO A 67 15.94 1.44 -6.42
CA PRO A 67 17.17 0.85 -5.89
C PRO A 67 16.92 -0.16 -4.76
N ALA A 68 15.93 0.09 -3.89
CA ALA A 68 15.57 -0.83 -2.79
C ALA A 68 15.09 -2.22 -3.27
N PHE A 69 14.64 -2.32 -4.52
CA PHE A 69 14.04 -3.53 -5.10
C PHE A 69 14.90 -4.19 -6.20
N ARG A 70 16.03 -3.58 -6.58
CA ARG A 70 16.95 -4.15 -7.58
C ARG A 70 18.06 -5.00 -6.97
N ARG A 71 18.24 -4.92 -5.65
CA ARG A 71 19.20 -5.73 -4.90
C ARG A 71 18.76 -7.20 -4.83
N SER A 72 19.69 -8.06 -4.43
CA SER A 72 19.37 -9.46 -4.14
C SER A 72 18.39 -9.55 -2.98
N MET A 73 17.43 -10.48 -3.03
CA MET A 73 16.47 -10.64 -1.94
C MET A 73 17.18 -11.16 -0.68
N PRO A 74 16.89 -10.60 0.52
CA PRO A 74 17.48 -11.07 1.76
C PRO A 74 16.90 -12.44 2.17
N VAL A 75 17.36 -13.52 1.55
CA VAL A 75 16.85 -14.88 1.75
C VAL A 75 16.91 -15.33 3.20
N ASN A 76 17.90 -14.87 3.97
CA ASN A 76 18.03 -15.15 5.40
C ASN A 76 16.89 -14.55 6.22
N MET A 77 16.44 -13.33 5.89
CA MET A 77 15.32 -12.68 6.55
C MET A 77 14.03 -13.48 6.32
N PHE A 78 13.77 -13.85 5.06
CA PHE A 78 12.59 -14.65 4.72
C PHE A 78 12.62 -16.03 5.39
N GLY A 79 13.78 -16.70 5.40
CA GLY A 79 13.95 -17.97 6.11
C GLY A 79 13.63 -17.88 7.60
N GLN A 80 14.14 -16.86 8.30
CA GLN A 80 13.85 -16.63 9.72
C GLN A 80 12.36 -16.34 9.98
N LEU A 81 11.71 -15.56 9.11
CA LEU A 81 10.28 -15.28 9.21
C LEU A 81 9.45 -16.54 8.98
N THR A 82 9.83 -17.40 8.03
CA THR A 82 9.18 -18.69 7.79
C THR A 82 9.33 -19.64 8.98
N LEU A 83 10.50 -19.69 9.63
CA LEU A 83 10.69 -20.47 10.85
C LEU A 83 9.80 -19.95 11.98
N THR A 84 9.78 -18.63 12.20
CA THR A 84 8.88 -17.99 13.18
C THR A 84 7.41 -18.31 12.91
N LEU A 85 7.02 -18.36 11.64
CA LEU A 85 5.66 -18.75 11.24
C LEU A 85 5.37 -20.19 11.65
N PHE A 86 6.28 -21.13 11.39
CA PHE A 86 6.12 -22.53 11.80
C PHE A 86 6.06 -22.68 13.32
N ASP A 87 6.91 -21.99 14.07
CA ASP A 87 6.87 -22.00 15.54
C ASP A 87 5.53 -21.49 16.06
N THR A 88 4.99 -20.42 15.44
CA THR A 88 3.68 -19.85 15.81
C THR A 88 2.54 -20.81 15.47
N MET A 89 2.63 -21.51 14.35
CA MET A 89 1.67 -22.55 13.98
C MET A 89 1.75 -23.74 14.94
N GLU A 90 2.95 -24.14 15.35
CA GLU A 90 3.16 -25.25 16.27
C GLU A 90 2.56 -24.97 17.65
N GLN A 91 2.66 -23.73 18.14
CA GLN A 91 2.00 -23.30 19.38
C GLN A 91 0.46 -23.38 19.30
N GLN A 92 -0.12 -23.40 18.10
CA GLN A 92 -1.56 -23.46 17.86
C GLN A 92 -2.05 -24.86 17.44
N TYR A 93 -1.22 -25.90 17.62
CA TYR A 93 -1.33 -27.27 17.08
C TYR A 93 -2.71 -27.95 17.07
N SER A 94 -3.65 -27.52 17.92
CA SER A 94 -4.95 -28.17 18.09
C SER A 94 -6.13 -27.47 17.40
N ARG A 95 -5.89 -26.50 16.51
CA ARG A 95 -6.95 -25.78 15.78
C ARG A 95 -6.63 -25.65 14.30
N THR A 96 -7.65 -25.72 13.45
CA THR A 96 -7.55 -25.32 12.04
C THR A 96 -7.00 -23.89 11.97
N VAL A 97 -5.83 -23.73 11.34
CA VAL A 97 -5.23 -22.42 11.09
C VAL A 97 -5.91 -21.85 9.85
N ASP A 98 -6.66 -20.77 10.06
CA ASP A 98 -7.33 -20.04 8.99
C ASP A 98 -6.40 -18.94 8.47
N PHE A 99 -5.71 -19.21 7.37
CA PHE A 99 -4.86 -18.24 6.69
C PHE A 99 -5.65 -17.05 6.11
N GLY A 100 -6.97 -17.21 5.89
CA GLY A 100 -7.86 -16.18 5.34
C GLY A 100 -8.34 -15.15 6.36
N LYS A 101 -8.15 -15.37 7.68
CA LYS A 101 -8.45 -14.34 8.69
C LYS A 101 -7.57 -13.11 8.58
N PHE A 102 -6.43 -13.21 7.90
CA PHE A 102 -5.57 -12.07 7.59
C PHE A 102 -6.15 -11.17 6.47
N ASP A 103 -7.13 -11.65 5.70
CA ASP A 103 -7.75 -10.95 4.55
C ASP A 103 -9.09 -10.26 4.88
N ALA A 104 -9.51 -10.27 6.14
CA ALA A 104 -10.84 -9.81 6.55
C ALA A 104 -11.21 -8.33 6.25
N PRO A 105 -10.30 -7.36 6.01
CA PRO A 105 -10.75 -6.00 5.69
C PRO A 105 -11.07 -5.75 4.20
N MET A 106 -10.83 -6.70 3.29
CA MET A 106 -10.90 -6.46 1.84
C MET A 106 -11.74 -7.50 1.08
N ASP A 107 -12.84 -7.99 1.67
CA ASP A 107 -13.77 -8.88 0.96
C ASP A 107 -14.55 -8.09 -0.13
N ILE A 108 -14.32 -8.46 -1.40
CA ILE A 108 -14.97 -7.93 -2.60
C ILE A 108 -16.50 -8.09 -2.56
N ARG A 109 -17.05 -9.01 -1.74
CA ARG A 109 -18.49 -9.12 -1.50
C ARG A 109 -19.06 -7.93 -0.71
N TYR A 110 -18.25 -7.30 0.15
CA TYR A 110 -18.60 -6.02 0.75
C TYR A 110 -18.50 -4.89 -0.28
N HIS A 111 -17.62 -4.98 -1.27
CA HIS A 111 -17.58 -3.98 -2.35
C HIS A 111 -18.89 -3.94 -3.14
N TRP A 112 -19.52 -5.07 -3.49
CA TRP A 112 -20.77 -5.03 -4.26
C TRP A 112 -22.00 -4.58 -3.46
N LYS A 113 -22.21 -5.13 -2.26
CA LYS A 113 -23.36 -4.73 -1.40
C LYS A 113 -23.22 -3.30 -0.86
N SER A 114 -21.99 -2.82 -0.67
CA SER A 114 -21.75 -1.43 -0.33
C SER A 114 -21.76 -0.52 -1.55
N SER A 115 -21.49 -0.97 -2.78
CA SER A 115 -21.46 -0.09 -3.95
C SER A 115 -22.81 0.56 -4.28
N LEU A 116 -23.94 -0.11 -4.03
CA LEU A 116 -25.27 0.51 -4.22
C LEU A 116 -25.65 1.48 -3.09
N CYS A 117 -25.19 1.23 -1.85
CA CYS A 117 -25.47 2.09 -0.70
C CYS A 117 -24.40 3.18 -0.45
N VAL A 118 -23.18 3.03 -0.93
CA VAL A 118 -22.05 3.94 -0.69
C VAL A 118 -21.93 5.00 -1.78
N TRP A 119 -22.36 4.70 -3.01
CA TRP A 119 -22.40 5.73 -4.07
C TRP A 119 -23.35 6.89 -3.74
N TYR A 120 -24.39 6.62 -2.95
CA TYR A 120 -25.44 7.61 -2.64
C TYR A 120 -25.25 8.30 -1.28
N TYR A 121 -24.58 7.66 -0.31
CA TYR A 121 -24.54 8.13 1.07
C TYR A 121 -23.38 9.11 1.33
N HIS A 122 -23.71 10.37 1.07
CA HIS A 122 -23.10 11.62 1.54
C HIS A 122 -22.21 11.50 2.81
N GLN A 123 -21.02 12.12 2.78
CA GLN A 123 -20.05 12.30 3.88
C GLN A 123 -20.68 12.60 5.27
N LYS A 124 -21.80 13.33 5.31
CA LYS A 124 -22.53 13.67 6.54
C LYS A 124 -23.17 12.46 7.24
N LEU A 125 -23.57 11.42 6.51
CA LEU A 125 -24.23 10.23 7.08
C LEU A 125 -23.22 9.22 7.66
N SER A 126 -21.94 9.30 7.25
CA SER A 126 -20.86 8.50 7.85
C SER A 126 -20.71 8.75 9.37
N LYS A 127 -21.00 9.98 9.82
CA LYS A 127 -20.98 10.38 11.23
C LYS A 127 -22.12 9.77 12.05
N LEU A 128 -23.20 9.34 11.40
CA LEU A 128 -24.40 8.82 12.05
C LEU A 128 -24.34 7.31 12.28
N VAL A 129 -23.45 6.59 11.59
CA VAL A 129 -23.31 5.13 11.72
C VAL A 129 -22.13 4.83 12.66
N PRO A 130 -22.37 4.31 13.88
CA PRO A 130 -21.31 4.08 14.86
C PRO A 130 -20.18 3.19 14.34
N HIS A 131 -20.52 2.15 13.58
CA HIS A 131 -19.55 1.24 12.97
C HIS A 131 -18.60 1.94 11.97
N ARG A 132 -19.10 2.90 11.18
CA ARG A 132 -18.25 3.65 10.23
C ARG A 132 -17.30 4.57 10.97
N ARG A 133 -17.77 5.21 12.05
CA ARG A 133 -16.91 6.03 12.91
C ARG A 133 -15.77 5.22 13.51
N GLU A 134 -16.04 4.02 14.00
CA GLU A 134 -15.02 3.11 14.53
C GLU A 134 -13.96 2.75 13.46
N LEU A 135 -14.38 2.47 12.22
CA LEU A 135 -13.46 2.20 11.11
C LEU A 135 -12.58 3.42 10.78
N HIS A 136 -13.14 4.62 10.78
CA HIS A 136 -12.36 5.85 10.57
C HIS A 136 -11.35 6.08 11.71
N GLN A 137 -11.73 5.82 12.96
CA GLN A 137 -10.82 5.90 14.11
C GLN A 137 -9.68 4.88 14.03
N LYS A 138 -9.96 3.65 13.57
CA LYS A 138 -8.92 2.65 13.32
C LYS A 138 -7.95 3.09 12.22
N VAL A 139 -8.47 3.70 11.15
CA VAL A 139 -7.63 4.30 10.11
C VAL A 139 -6.77 5.42 10.65
N ASP A 140 -7.32 6.30 11.49
CA ASP A 140 -6.56 7.39 12.12
C ASP A 140 -5.41 6.83 12.95
N HIS A 141 -5.69 5.86 13.81
CA HIS A 141 -4.67 5.17 14.61
C HIS A 141 -3.58 4.51 13.74
N SER A 142 -3.95 3.84 12.64
CA SER A 142 -2.98 3.25 11.72
C SER A 142 -2.11 4.29 11.02
N LEU A 143 -2.68 5.44 10.63
CA LEU A 143 -1.92 6.54 10.04
C LEU A 143 -0.98 7.18 11.06
N ASP A 144 -1.38 7.29 12.32
CA ASP A 144 -0.53 7.78 13.42
C ASP A 144 0.64 6.82 13.66
N MET A 145 0.42 5.51 13.62
CA MET A 145 1.50 4.51 13.70
C MET A 145 2.50 4.68 12.55
N ILE A 146 2.03 4.97 11.34
CA ILE A 146 2.90 5.22 10.18
C ILE A 146 3.73 6.49 10.40
N ASP A 147 3.15 7.56 10.96
CA ASP A 147 3.90 8.76 11.33
C ASP A 147 5.01 8.42 12.33
N GLN A 148 4.70 7.64 13.36
CA GLN A 148 5.71 7.21 14.33
C GLN A 148 6.82 6.38 13.68
N ILE A 149 6.51 5.49 12.73
CA ILE A 149 7.52 4.74 11.99
C ILE A 149 8.44 5.69 11.20
N ILE A 150 7.87 6.69 10.52
CA ILE A 150 8.64 7.67 9.75
C ILE A 150 9.54 8.50 10.67
N ILE A 151 9.01 9.00 11.79
CA ILE A 151 9.75 9.79 12.78
C ILE A 151 10.89 8.97 13.37
N ASN A 152 10.59 7.79 13.92
CA ASN A 152 11.59 6.92 14.54
C ASN A 152 12.68 6.53 13.55
N LYS A 153 12.31 6.24 12.28
CA LYS A 153 13.31 5.91 11.26
C LYS A 153 14.10 7.14 10.82
N GLY A 154 13.48 8.32 10.77
CA GLY A 154 14.16 9.58 10.50
C GLY A 154 15.26 9.89 11.51
N GLU A 155 15.00 9.64 12.80
CA GLU A 155 16.01 9.78 13.85
C GLU A 155 17.16 8.77 13.71
N GLN A 156 16.86 7.52 13.33
CA GLN A 156 17.89 6.50 13.08
C GLN A 156 18.80 6.89 11.91
N VAL A 157 18.21 7.44 10.84
CA VAL A 157 18.96 7.97 9.69
C VAL A 157 19.92 9.09 10.13
N GLU A 158 19.47 10.00 11.00
CA GLU A 158 20.31 11.11 11.51
C GLU A 158 21.44 10.64 12.43
N LYS A 159 21.18 9.64 13.26
CA LYS A 159 22.17 9.03 14.15
C LYS A 159 23.20 8.16 13.41
N GLY A 160 22.98 7.89 12.11
CA GLY A 160 23.80 6.96 11.33
C GLY A 160 23.59 5.50 11.71
N ASP A 161 22.54 5.20 12.49
CA ASP A 161 22.21 3.87 12.98
C ASP A 161 21.30 3.14 11.99
N LEU A 162 21.84 2.89 10.80
CA LEU A 162 21.14 2.21 9.71
C LEU A 162 21.64 0.77 9.49
N GLN A 163 22.36 0.21 10.46
CA GLN A 163 22.83 -1.17 10.33
C GLN A 163 21.64 -2.11 10.20
N ASN A 164 21.54 -2.74 9.03
CA ASN A 164 20.61 -3.81 8.77
C ASN A 164 21.43 -5.08 8.60
N THR A 165 21.31 -6.01 9.56
CA THR A 165 22.03 -7.29 9.57
C THR A 165 21.76 -8.15 8.33
N PHE A 166 20.69 -7.85 7.59
CA PHE A 166 20.30 -8.56 6.38
C PHE A 166 20.79 -7.92 5.09
N LEU A 167 21.54 -6.80 5.15
CA LEU A 167 22.01 -6.03 4.00
C LEU A 167 23.52 -5.78 4.06
N GLU A 168 24.11 -5.52 2.90
CA GLU A 168 25.48 -5.03 2.81
C GLU A 168 25.59 -3.59 3.35
N GLU A 169 26.76 -3.21 3.88
CA GLU A 169 26.98 -1.93 4.58
C GLU A 169 26.65 -0.67 3.75
N ASN A 170 26.57 -0.79 2.41
CA ASN A 170 26.30 0.31 1.49
C ASN A 170 24.85 0.35 0.98
N GLU A 171 24.01 -0.66 1.31
CA GLU A 171 22.65 -0.76 0.79
C GLU A 171 21.63 -0.17 1.76
N LYS A 172 20.88 0.83 1.27
CA LYS A 172 19.81 1.46 2.05
C LYS A 172 18.47 0.78 1.81
N ASP A 173 17.71 0.60 2.88
CA ASP A 173 16.30 0.20 2.81
C ASP A 173 15.43 1.26 2.12
N LEU A 174 14.24 0.82 1.68
CA LEU A 174 13.25 1.65 1.02
C LEU A 174 12.89 2.92 1.81
N LEU A 175 12.58 2.78 3.10
CA LEU A 175 12.16 3.92 3.94
C LEU A 175 13.28 4.96 4.13
N PRO A 176 14.53 4.58 4.49
CA PRO A 176 15.67 5.49 4.47
C PRO A 176 15.87 6.23 3.14
N LEU A 177 15.77 5.54 2.00
CA LEU A 177 15.88 6.19 0.68
C LEU A 177 14.81 7.26 0.45
N MET A 178 13.56 6.98 0.85
CA MET A 178 12.47 7.95 0.72
C MET A 178 12.63 9.13 1.69
N ILE A 179 13.05 8.90 2.94
CA ILE A 179 13.32 9.97 3.91
C ILE A 179 14.46 10.88 3.43
N GLU A 180 15.56 10.32 2.94
CA GLU A 180 16.67 11.12 2.41
C GLU A 180 16.26 11.91 1.17
N SER A 181 15.42 11.34 0.32
CA SER A 181 14.91 12.03 -0.86
C SER A 181 13.99 13.19 -0.51
N GLU A 182 13.19 13.07 0.56
CA GLU A 182 12.36 14.16 1.08
C GLU A 182 13.24 15.27 1.65
N LYS A 183 14.22 14.92 2.50
CA LYS A 183 15.18 15.85 3.12
C LYS A 183 16.04 16.62 2.13
N ARG A 184 16.41 16.02 0.98
CA ARG A 184 17.19 16.70 -0.07
C ARG A 184 16.43 17.86 -0.73
N GLY A 185 15.10 17.90 -0.61
CA GLY A 185 14.30 19.00 -1.14
C GLY A 185 14.32 19.14 -2.67
N GLU A 186 14.79 18.12 -3.40
CA GLU A 186 14.88 18.12 -4.88
C GLU A 186 13.50 18.05 -5.58
N GLY A 187 12.40 18.25 -4.85
CA GLY A 187 11.02 18.15 -5.37
C GLY A 187 10.58 16.73 -5.67
N ALA A 188 11.30 15.70 -5.19
CA ALA A 188 11.01 14.30 -5.48
C ALA A 188 9.78 13.77 -4.71
N MET A 189 9.60 14.16 -3.45
CA MET A 189 8.41 13.86 -2.65
C MET A 189 8.27 14.83 -1.47
N SER A 190 7.04 15.24 -1.15
CA SER A 190 6.71 15.96 0.10
C SER A 190 6.47 15.00 1.28
N ASN A 191 6.38 15.52 2.52
CA ASN A 191 6.07 14.71 3.69
C ASN A 191 4.74 13.91 3.57
N GLU A 192 3.70 14.52 3.00
CA GLU A 192 2.43 13.83 2.73
C GLU A 192 2.57 12.72 1.69
N GLU A 193 3.42 12.93 0.69
CA GLU A 193 3.74 11.92 -0.35
C GLU A 193 4.61 10.80 0.20
N LEU A 194 5.55 11.11 1.10
CA LEU A 194 6.33 10.14 1.83
C LEU A 194 5.41 9.24 2.66
N LYS A 195 4.52 9.83 3.47
CA LYS A 195 3.52 9.08 4.25
C LYS A 195 2.63 8.22 3.36
N SER A 196 2.12 8.78 2.26
CA SER A 196 1.27 8.03 1.32
C SER A 196 2.04 6.87 0.65
N ASN A 197 3.32 7.07 0.31
CA ASN A 197 4.17 6.02 -0.24
C ASN A 197 4.43 4.91 0.78
N VAL A 198 4.79 5.24 2.02
CA VAL A 198 4.99 4.25 3.09
C VAL A 198 3.72 3.42 3.30
N THR A 199 2.57 4.09 3.35
CA THR A 199 1.27 3.44 3.51
C THR A 199 0.98 2.47 2.38
N VAL A 200 1.18 2.89 1.11
CA VAL A 200 0.90 2.03 -0.04
C VAL A 200 1.86 0.86 -0.16
N PHE A 201 3.15 1.04 0.16
CA PHE A 201 4.13 -0.06 0.14
C PHE A 201 3.82 -1.11 1.20
N LEU A 202 3.48 -0.70 2.43
CA LEU A 202 3.12 -1.63 3.50
C LEU A 202 1.86 -2.42 3.15
N LEU A 203 0.79 -1.73 2.71
CA LEU A 203 -0.47 -2.39 2.39
C LEU A 203 -0.37 -3.29 1.15
N ALA A 204 0.24 -2.80 0.07
CA ALA A 204 0.38 -3.57 -1.16
C ALA A 204 1.31 -4.78 -0.96
N GLY A 205 2.43 -4.61 -0.25
CA GLY A 205 3.40 -5.67 0.02
C GLY A 205 2.85 -6.74 0.94
N TYR A 206 2.09 -6.36 1.97
CA TYR A 206 1.52 -7.30 2.94
C TYR A 206 0.35 -8.09 2.36
N TYR A 207 -0.70 -7.40 1.88
CA TYR A 207 -1.96 -8.06 1.52
C TYR A 207 -1.78 -9.02 0.33
N THR A 208 -1.07 -8.58 -0.72
CA THR A 208 -0.91 -9.40 -1.93
C THR A 208 -0.06 -10.64 -1.70
N THR A 209 0.97 -10.56 -0.85
CA THR A 209 1.84 -11.71 -0.55
C THR A 209 1.17 -12.67 0.42
N ALA A 210 0.46 -12.17 1.44
CA ALA A 210 -0.31 -12.99 2.37
C ALA A 210 -1.38 -13.81 1.64
N SER A 211 -2.19 -13.17 0.78
CA SER A 211 -3.19 -13.89 -0.02
C SER A 211 -2.52 -14.89 -0.98
N ALA A 212 -1.41 -14.52 -1.64
CA ALA A 212 -0.71 -15.43 -2.55
C ALA A 212 -0.17 -16.67 -1.81
N LEU A 213 0.40 -16.51 -0.61
CA LEU A 213 0.87 -17.62 0.22
C LEU A 213 -0.29 -18.49 0.71
N ALA A 214 -1.40 -17.88 1.12
CA ALA A 214 -2.60 -18.60 1.53
C ALA A 214 -3.16 -19.45 0.38
N PHE A 215 -3.23 -18.90 -0.84
CA PHE A 215 -3.65 -19.64 -2.03
C PHE A 215 -2.63 -20.71 -2.46
N ALA A 216 -1.34 -20.49 -2.24
CA ALA A 216 -0.31 -21.48 -2.54
C ALA A 216 -0.34 -22.67 -1.57
N ALA A 217 -0.78 -22.44 -0.32
CA ALA A 217 -0.90 -23.47 0.72
C ALA A 217 -2.24 -24.22 0.70
N TYR A 218 -3.27 -23.68 0.02
CA TYR A 218 -4.59 -24.28 -0.15
C TYR A 218 -4.58 -25.39 -1.21
#